data_AF-A0A7C1PRR9-F1
#
_entry.id   AF-A0A7C1PRR9-F1
#
_cell.length_a   1.000
_cell.length_b   1.000
_cell.length_c   1.000
_cell.angle_alpha   90.00
_cell.angle_beta   90.00
_cell.angle_gamma   90.00
#
_symmetry.space_group_name_H-M   'P 1'
#
loop_
_entity.id
_entity.type
_entity.pdbx_description
1 polymer ?
#
loop_
_entity_poly.entity_id
_entity_poly.type
_entity_poly.pdbx_seq_one_letter_code
_entity_poly.pdbx_strand_id
1 'polypeptide(L)'
;MKRYLTLSKAKDLGFLKDKTLYRLLEILPGFLSWFTLIAVFLLSWLSPITTAVLIILFDFYWLLKITYLSFHQISSFRRMQKNIKIDWFKKVSQIKDWQRIHHLIILPFYNEKKEIVESSCQALVNSKYPKNKMMIVLATEERAGKEAQEIANELNKEFSSKFLKFLVTTHPK
;
A
#
# COMPACT_ATOMS: atom_id res chain seq x y z
N MET A 1 27.02 1.47 -1.96
CA MET A 1 25.61 1.34 -1.55
C MET A 1 25.57 1.19 -0.03
N LYS A 2 24.76 1.97 0.70
CA LYS A 2 24.80 1.96 2.17
C LYS A 2 24.17 0.66 2.71
N ARG A 3 24.92 -0.08 3.54
CA ARG A 3 24.62 -1.45 4.02
C ARG A 3 23.27 -1.60 4.72
N TYR A 4 22.70 -0.52 5.27
CA TYR A 4 21.40 -0.57 5.95
C TYR A 4 20.20 -0.71 5.01
N LEU A 5 20.35 -0.41 3.71
CA LEU A 5 19.26 -0.52 2.73
C LEU A 5 18.97 -1.97 2.31
N THR A 6 19.84 -2.91 2.68
CA THR A 6 19.76 -4.33 2.28
C THR A 6 19.60 -5.29 3.47
N LEU A 7 19.46 -4.76 4.70
CA LEU A 7 19.26 -5.57 5.90
C LEU A 7 17.79 -5.94 6.02
N SER A 8 17.43 -7.17 5.62
CA SER A 8 16.05 -7.67 5.71
C SER A 8 15.90 -8.75 6.77
N LYS A 9 16.98 -9.48 7.11
CA LYS A 9 16.94 -10.63 8.03
C LYS A 9 18.06 -10.55 9.07
N ALA A 10 17.83 -11.15 10.23
CA ALA A 10 18.85 -11.27 11.29
C ALA A 10 20.17 -11.91 10.79
N LYS A 11 20.12 -12.77 9.77
CA LYS A 11 21.31 -13.41 9.19
C LYS A 11 22.24 -12.42 8.48
N ASP A 12 21.72 -11.27 8.04
CA ASP A 12 22.44 -10.26 7.25
C ASP A 12 23.33 -9.35 8.11
N LEU A 13 23.19 -9.43 9.44
CA LEU A 13 23.96 -8.65 10.41
C LEU A 13 25.34 -9.29 10.66
N GLY A 14 26.38 -8.46 10.79
CA GLY A 14 27.76 -8.94 10.96
C GLY A 14 28.11 -9.36 12.39
N PHE A 15 27.51 -8.73 13.40
CA PHE A 15 27.84 -8.96 14.81
C PHE A 15 26.76 -9.76 15.53
N LEU A 16 27.17 -10.68 16.41
CA LEU A 16 26.25 -11.55 17.16
C LEU A 16 25.27 -10.78 18.05
N LYS A 17 25.71 -9.66 18.65
CA LYS A 17 24.87 -8.79 19.49
C LYS A 17 23.72 -8.15 18.69
N ASP A 18 23.99 -7.76 17.44
CA ASP A 18 22.97 -7.17 16.57
C ASP A 18 21.93 -8.22 16.16
N LYS A 19 22.35 -9.48 15.96
CA LYS A 19 21.44 -10.59 15.65
C LYS A 19 20.48 -10.89 16.79
N THR A 20 20.98 -10.88 18.03
CA THR A 20 20.13 -11.12 19.22
C THR A 20 19.16 -9.97 19.45
N LEU A 21 19.61 -8.72 19.30
CA LEU A 21 18.74 -7.56 19.44
C LEU A 21 17.64 -7.56 18.36
N TYR A 22 18.00 -7.85 17.11
CA TYR A 22 17.04 -7.96 16.01
C TYR A 22 15.97 -9.01 16.29
N ARG A 23 16.35 -10.22 16.73
CA ARG A 23 15.41 -11.30 17.07
C ARG A 23 14.53 -10.96 18.27
N LEU A 24 15.07 -10.30 19.30
CA LEU A 24 14.27 -9.85 20.44
C LEU A 24 13.20 -8.86 20.00
N LEU A 25 13.56 -7.87 19.17
CA LEU A 25 12.61 -6.89 18.63
C LEU A 25 11.59 -7.52 17.68
N GLU A 26 11.96 -8.59 16.96
CA GLU A 26 11.06 -9.35 16.08
C GLU A 26 10.00 -10.14 16.87
N ILE A 27 10.39 -10.71 18.02
CA ILE A 27 9.51 -11.49 18.91
C ILE A 27 8.64 -10.57 19.78
N LEU A 28 9.13 -9.38 20.13
CA LEU A 28 8.50 -8.45 21.07
C LEU A 28 7.00 -8.17 20.78
N PRO A 29 6.55 -7.90 19.54
CA PRO A 29 5.14 -7.61 19.27
C PRO A 29 4.25 -8.82 19.52
N GLY A 30 4.69 -10.00 19.10
CA GLY A 30 3.97 -11.26 19.30
C GLY A 30 3.93 -11.64 20.77
N PHE A 31 5.06 -11.53 21.47
CA PHE A 31 5.14 -11.78 22.90
C PHE A 31 4.22 -10.84 23.69
N LEU A 32 4.26 -9.53 23.42
CA LEU A 32 3.37 -8.56 24.08
C LEU A 32 1.89 -8.89 23.84
N SER A 33 1.53 -9.37 22.65
CA SER A 33 0.14 -9.75 22.33
C SER A 33 -0.31 -10.99 23.10
N TRP A 34 0.52 -12.03 23.18
CA TRP A 34 0.21 -13.23 23.97
C TRP A 34 0.22 -12.94 25.48
N PHE A 35 1.18 -12.12 25.91
CA PHE A 35 1.31 -11.70 27.30
C PHE A 35 0.07 -10.95 27.77
N THR A 36 -0.47 -9.99 26.99
CA THR A 36 -1.68 -9.27 27.39
C THR A 36 -2.89 -10.18 27.52
N LEU A 37 -3.09 -11.14 26.61
CA LEU A 37 -4.20 -12.10 26.69
C LEU A 37 -4.09 -12.99 27.94
N ILE A 38 -2.91 -13.56 28.18
CA ILE A 38 -2.67 -14.41 29.36
C ILE A 38 -2.77 -13.59 30.65
N ALA A 39 -2.22 -12.37 30.65
CA ALA A 39 -2.25 -11.48 31.81
C ALA A 39 -3.69 -11.13 32.20
N VAL A 40 -4.56 -10.81 31.25
CA VAL A 40 -5.98 -10.52 31.54
C VAL A 40 -6.67 -11.73 32.17
N PHE A 41 -6.42 -12.94 31.65
CA PHE A 41 -7.01 -14.16 32.21
C PHE A 41 -6.51 -14.46 33.64
N LEU A 42 -5.20 -14.40 33.87
CA LEU A 42 -4.61 -14.66 35.19
C LEU A 42 -4.99 -13.57 36.21
N LEU A 43 -4.93 -12.30 35.81
CA LEU A 43 -5.31 -11.17 36.66
C LEU A 43 -6.79 -11.19 37.02
N SER A 44 -7.65 -11.67 36.12
CA SER A 44 -9.08 -11.83 36.43
C SER A 44 -9.32 -12.77 37.61
N TRP A 45 -8.47 -13.78 37.79
CA TRP A 45 -8.56 -14.69 38.92
C TRP A 45 -7.87 -14.13 40.18
N LEU A 46 -6.71 -13.49 40.04
CA LEU A 46 -5.93 -12.93 41.15
C LEU A 46 -6.57 -11.68 41.77
N SER A 47 -7.10 -10.78 40.94
CA SER A 47 -7.68 -9.50 41.36
C SER A 47 -8.65 -8.94 40.30
N PRO A 48 -9.96 -9.16 40.48
CA PRO A 48 -10.98 -8.63 39.57
C PRO A 48 -10.94 -7.09 39.45
N ILE A 49 -10.61 -6.38 40.54
CA ILE A 49 -10.53 -4.91 40.56
C ILE A 49 -9.40 -4.40 39.66
N THR A 50 -8.21 -4.99 39.77
CA THR A 50 -7.04 -4.61 38.95
C THR A 50 -7.32 -4.83 37.47
N THR A 51 -8.00 -5.94 37.15
CA THR A 51 -8.40 -6.29 35.79
C THR A 51 -9.40 -5.27 35.23
N ALA A 52 -10.40 -4.86 36.02
CA ALA A 52 -11.36 -3.84 35.61
C ALA A 52 -10.67 -2.49 35.31
N VAL A 53 -9.74 -2.05 36.17
CA VAL A 53 -8.98 -0.81 35.94
C VAL A 53 -8.15 -0.90 34.65
N LEU A 54 -7.49 -2.03 34.39
CA LEU A 54 -6.71 -2.25 33.16
C LEU A 54 -7.60 -2.19 31.92
N ILE A 55 -8.77 -2.85 31.94
CA ILE A 55 -9.72 -2.84 30.82
C ILE A 55 -10.20 -1.42 30.54
N ILE A 56 -10.60 -0.67 31.58
CA ILE A 56 -11.07 0.72 31.41
C ILE A 56 -9.97 1.60 30.79
N LEU A 57 -8.71 1.47 31.24
CA LEU A 57 -7.59 2.22 30.66
C LEU A 57 -7.34 1.83 29.19
N PHE A 58 -7.42 0.54 28.88
CA PHE A 58 -7.26 0.03 27.53
C PHE A 58 -8.36 0.53 26.60
N ASP A 59 -9.62 0.47 27.02
CA ASP A 59 -10.78 0.95 26.27
C ASP A 59 -10.72 2.46 26.07
N PHE A 60 -10.31 3.21 27.09
CA PHE A 60 -10.12 4.66 27.00
C PHE A 60 -9.01 5.02 26.00
N TYR A 61 -7.87 4.32 26.04
CA TYR A 61 -6.82 4.48 25.03
C TYR A 61 -7.32 4.16 23.62
N TRP A 62 -8.07 3.06 23.47
CA TRP A 62 -8.66 2.66 22.19
C TRP A 62 -9.65 3.70 21.68
N LEU A 63 -10.46 4.28 22.56
CA LEU A 63 -11.40 5.35 22.24
C LEU A 63 -10.66 6.59 21.71
N LEU A 64 -9.58 7.02 22.37
CA LEU A 64 -8.74 8.12 21.90
C LEU A 64 -8.11 7.81 20.53
N LYS A 65 -7.65 6.57 20.31
CA LYS A 65 -7.07 6.15 19.04
C LYS A 65 -8.09 6.12 17.89
N ILE A 66 -9.28 5.57 18.12
CA ILE A 66 -10.36 5.52 17.12
C ILE A 66 -10.83 6.93 16.78
N THR A 67 -11.03 7.79 17.79
CA THR A 67 -11.46 9.18 17.55
C THR A 67 -10.42 9.92 16.72
N TYR A 68 -9.14 9.85 17.08
CA TYR A 68 -8.04 10.42 16.29
C TYR A 68 -8.05 9.94 14.82
N LEU A 69 -8.16 8.62 14.60
CA LEU A 69 -8.19 8.05 13.24
C LEU A 69 -9.43 8.51 12.46
N SER A 70 -10.59 8.55 13.12
CA SER A 70 -11.86 8.95 12.51
C SER A 70 -11.80 10.40 12.04
N PHE A 71 -11.26 11.31 12.84
CA PHE A 71 -11.07 12.71 12.42
C PHE A 71 -10.17 12.82 11.19
N HIS A 72 -9.08 12.06 11.13
CA HIS A 72 -8.17 12.05 9.98
C HIS A 72 -8.84 11.49 8.72
N GLN A 73 -9.62 10.41 8.86
CA GLN A 73 -10.32 9.80 7.75
C GLN A 73 -11.42 10.72 7.19
N ILE A 74 -12.20 11.38 8.06
CA ILE A 74 -13.21 12.35 7.65
C ILE A 74 -12.56 13.55 6.94
N SER A 75 -11.48 14.10 7.49
CA SER A 75 -10.74 15.20 6.86
C SER A 75 -10.21 14.81 5.47
N SER A 76 -9.60 13.64 5.36
CA SER A 76 -9.07 13.11 4.10
C SER A 76 -10.17 12.85 3.08
N PHE A 77 -11.29 12.27 3.49
CA PHE A 77 -12.45 12.05 2.63
C PHE A 77 -13.03 13.37 2.11
N ARG A 78 -13.18 14.38 2.99
CA ARG A 78 -13.64 15.72 2.57
C ARG A 78 -12.67 16.36 1.57
N ARG A 79 -11.36 16.20 1.74
CA ARG A 79 -10.34 16.68 0.79
C ARG A 79 -10.41 15.94 -0.54
N MET A 80 -10.56 14.62 -0.52
CA MET A 80 -10.74 13.80 -1.71
C MET A 80 -11.97 14.24 -2.51
N GLN A 81 -13.12 14.42 -1.84
CA GLN A 81 -14.35 14.89 -2.48
C GLN A 81 -14.21 16.28 -3.10
N LYS A 82 -13.48 17.19 -2.45
CA LYS A 82 -13.13 18.49 -3.06
C LYS A 82 -12.28 18.31 -4.31
N ASN A 83 -11.25 17.46 -4.24
CA ASN A 83 -10.33 17.21 -5.35
C ASN A 83 -10.99 16.54 -6.57
N ILE A 84 -11.96 15.64 -6.36
CA ILE A 84 -12.71 15.01 -7.46
C ILE A 84 -13.51 16.03 -8.26
N LYS A 85 -14.03 17.08 -7.61
CA LYS A 85 -14.82 18.14 -8.27
C LYS A 85 -13.97 19.15 -9.05
N ILE A 86 -12.65 19.13 -8.88
CA ILE A 86 -11.74 20.06 -9.56
C ILE A 86 -11.51 19.59 -10.99
N ASP A 87 -11.67 20.49 -11.96
CA ASP A 87 -11.21 20.23 -13.33
C ASP A 87 -9.68 20.35 -13.40
N TRP A 88 -9.02 19.20 -13.22
CA TRP A 88 -7.56 19.11 -13.26
C TRP A 88 -6.98 19.43 -14.63
N PHE A 89 -7.70 19.13 -15.71
CA PHE A 89 -7.23 19.42 -17.06
C PHE A 89 -7.19 20.93 -17.30
N LYS A 90 -8.23 21.66 -16.87
CA LYS A 90 -8.25 23.13 -16.91
C LYS A 90 -7.12 23.77 -16.09
N LYS A 91 -6.75 23.19 -14.94
CA LYS A 91 -5.63 23.69 -14.15
C LYS A 91 -4.28 23.44 -14.82
N VAL A 92 -4.08 22.23 -15.34
CA VAL A 92 -2.83 21.89 -16.05
C VAL A 92 -2.68 22.71 -17.33
N SER A 93 -3.78 23.01 -18.03
CA SER A 93 -3.71 23.78 -19.27
C SER A 93 -3.24 25.23 -19.10
N GLN A 94 -3.29 25.76 -17.87
CA GLN A 94 -2.78 27.09 -17.52
C GLN A 94 -1.28 27.11 -17.22
N ILE A 95 -0.65 25.95 -17.03
CA ILE A 95 0.78 25.84 -16.75
C ILE A 95 1.56 25.92 -18.06
N LYS A 96 2.58 26.78 -18.15
CA LYS A 96 3.40 26.88 -19.36
C LYS A 96 4.11 25.56 -19.68
N ASP A 97 4.18 25.18 -20.95
CA ASP A 97 4.89 23.99 -21.45
C ASP A 97 4.41 22.64 -20.87
N TRP A 98 3.21 22.56 -20.28
CA TRP A 98 2.64 21.32 -19.75
C TRP A 98 2.57 20.21 -20.82
N GLN A 99 2.48 20.59 -22.09
CA GLN A 99 2.44 19.68 -23.22
C GLN A 99 3.75 18.90 -23.43
N ARG A 100 4.89 19.34 -22.90
CA ARG A 100 6.17 18.62 -23.06
C ARG A 100 6.29 17.43 -22.10
N ILE A 101 5.43 17.39 -21.08
CA ILE A 101 5.46 16.38 -20.02
C ILE A 101 4.87 15.08 -20.55
N HIS A 102 5.63 13.99 -20.38
CA HIS A 102 5.19 12.64 -20.62
C HIS A 102 5.04 11.93 -19.27
N HIS A 103 3.95 11.19 -19.10
CA HIS A 103 3.64 10.49 -17.85
C HIS A 103 4.01 9.03 -17.96
N LEU A 104 4.88 8.55 -17.07
CA LEU A 104 5.09 7.14 -16.83
C LEU A 104 4.16 6.69 -15.71
N ILE A 105 3.22 5.80 -16.02
CA ILE A 105 2.24 5.26 -15.07
C ILE A 105 2.56 3.78 -14.86
N ILE A 106 2.95 3.43 -13.64
CA ILE A 106 3.30 2.06 -13.26
C ILE A 106 2.13 1.47 -12.49
N LEU A 107 1.58 0.37 -13.00
CA LEU A 107 0.45 -0.37 -12.42
C LEU A 107 0.95 -1.76 -12.03
N PRO A 108 1.47 -1.94 -10.80
CA PRO A 108 1.80 -3.25 -10.28
C PRO A 108 0.53 -4.01 -9.90
N PHE A 109 0.45 -5.29 -10.22
CA PHE A 109 -0.61 -6.18 -9.76
C PHE A 109 -0.07 -7.60 -9.49
N TYR A 110 -0.71 -8.29 -8.54
CA TYR A 110 -0.34 -9.62 -8.07
C TYR A 110 -1.41 -10.66 -8.44
N ASN A 111 -2.52 -10.71 -7.70
CA ASN A 111 -3.56 -11.73 -7.85
C ASN A 111 -4.94 -11.13 -8.15
N GLU A 112 -4.98 -9.87 -8.59
CA GLU A 112 -6.19 -9.20 -9.01
C GLU A 112 -6.76 -9.86 -10.26
N LYS A 113 -8.09 -10.02 -10.29
CA LYS A 113 -8.82 -10.51 -11.46
C LYS A 113 -8.64 -9.56 -12.63
N LYS A 114 -8.70 -10.10 -13.86
CA LYS A 114 -8.63 -9.33 -15.12
C LYS A 114 -9.51 -8.08 -15.09
N GLU A 115 -10.77 -8.22 -14.69
CA GLU A 115 -11.75 -7.13 -14.64
C GLU A 115 -11.25 -5.91 -13.83
N ILE A 116 -10.52 -6.14 -12.74
CA ILE A 116 -10.00 -5.07 -11.88
C ILE A 116 -8.87 -4.33 -12.60
N VAL A 117 -7.93 -5.08 -13.19
CA VAL A 117 -6.79 -4.50 -13.92
C VAL A 117 -7.28 -3.77 -15.19
N GLU A 118 -8.22 -4.38 -15.90
CA GLU A 118 -8.89 -3.81 -17.07
C GLU A 118 -9.61 -2.51 -16.72
N SER A 119 -10.38 -2.49 -15.62
CA SER A 119 -11.09 -1.26 -15.18
C SER A 119 -10.13 -0.11 -14.90
N SER A 120 -8.93 -0.40 -14.40
CA SER A 120 -7.88 0.58 -14.14
C SER A 120 -7.31 1.14 -15.44
N CYS A 121 -7.01 0.27 -16.41
CA CYS A 121 -6.59 0.67 -17.76
C CYS A 121 -7.69 1.50 -18.46
N GLN A 122 -8.95 1.08 -18.36
CA GLN A 122 -10.07 1.78 -18.96
C GLN A 122 -10.31 3.16 -18.32
N ALA A 123 -10.09 3.31 -17.01
CA ALA A 123 -10.14 4.60 -16.34
C ALA A 123 -9.09 5.58 -16.91
N LEU A 124 -7.90 5.09 -17.26
CA LEU A 124 -6.87 5.91 -17.92
C LEU A 124 -7.25 6.32 -19.34
N VAL A 125 -7.87 5.41 -20.10
CA VAL A 125 -8.43 5.73 -21.42
C VAL A 125 -9.53 6.79 -21.31
N ASN A 126 -10.37 6.71 -20.28
CA ASN A 126 -11.45 7.67 -20.06
C ASN A 126 -10.97 9.02 -19.48
N SER A 127 -9.69 9.13 -19.07
CA SER A 127 -9.15 10.36 -18.50
C SER A 127 -9.08 11.50 -19.54
N LYS A 128 -9.25 12.74 -19.08
CA LYS A 128 -9.24 13.95 -19.93
C LYS A 128 -7.85 14.36 -20.44
N TYR A 129 -6.79 13.62 -20.12
CA TYR A 129 -5.41 13.96 -20.51
C TYR A 129 -5.01 13.26 -21.81
N PRO A 130 -4.11 13.84 -22.65
CA PRO A 130 -3.70 13.24 -23.92
C PRO A 130 -3.05 11.86 -23.75
N LYS A 131 -3.62 10.83 -24.39
CA LYS A 131 -3.16 9.44 -24.24
C LYS A 131 -1.84 9.18 -24.94
N ASN A 132 -1.56 9.93 -26.01
CA ASN A 132 -0.27 9.97 -26.69
C ASN A 132 0.86 10.57 -25.84
N LYS A 133 0.63 10.87 -24.56
CA LYS A 133 1.64 11.29 -23.58
C LYS A 133 1.72 10.36 -22.37
N MET A 134 0.94 9.29 -22.36
CA MET A 134 0.94 8.30 -21.29
C MET A 134 1.71 7.07 -21.73
N MET A 135 2.70 6.69 -20.94
CA MET A 135 3.43 5.43 -21.02
C MET A 135 2.97 4.57 -19.85
N ILE A 136 2.25 3.50 -20.14
CA ILE A 136 1.73 2.59 -19.13
C ILE A 136 2.69 1.41 -18.99
N VAL A 137 3.08 1.11 -17.76
CA VAL A 137 3.85 -0.08 -17.39
C VAL A 137 2.97 -0.94 -16.51
N LEU A 138 2.43 -2.00 -17.09
CA LEU A 138 1.70 -3.02 -16.36
C LEU A 138 2.73 -4.03 -15.81
N ALA A 139 2.93 -4.01 -14.49
CA ALA A 139 3.97 -4.78 -13.82
C ALA A 139 3.36 -5.99 -13.08
N THR A 140 3.68 -7.19 -13.52
CA THR A 140 3.32 -8.44 -12.83
C THR A 140 4.44 -8.85 -11.88
N GLU A 141 4.14 -9.47 -10.74
CA GLU A 141 5.17 -10.19 -9.98
C GLU A 141 5.40 -11.59 -10.56
N GLU A 142 6.66 -12.04 -10.64
CA GLU A 142 6.97 -13.43 -11.06
C GLU A 142 6.25 -14.47 -10.16
N ARG A 143 6.03 -14.12 -8.90
CA ARG A 143 5.34 -14.95 -7.90
C ARG A 143 3.84 -15.13 -8.18
N ALA A 144 3.23 -14.24 -8.95
CA ALA A 144 1.82 -14.32 -9.32
C ALA A 144 1.52 -15.45 -10.32
N GLY A 145 2.54 -16.03 -10.95
CA GLY A 145 2.41 -17.18 -11.83
C GLY A 145 1.93 -16.84 -13.24
N LYS A 146 1.57 -17.88 -14.00
CA LYS A 146 1.24 -17.78 -15.44
C LYS A 146 -0.04 -17.00 -15.72
N GLU A 147 -1.04 -17.12 -14.84
CA GLU A 147 -2.35 -16.47 -15.00
C GLU A 147 -2.22 -14.94 -15.06
N ALA A 148 -1.44 -14.34 -14.15
CA ALA A 148 -1.18 -12.90 -14.18
C ALA A 148 -0.46 -12.46 -15.46
N GLN A 149 0.44 -13.29 -15.99
CA GLN A 149 1.13 -12.99 -17.25
C GLN A 149 0.19 -13.09 -18.46
N GLU A 150 -0.74 -14.04 -18.46
CA GLU A 150 -1.77 -14.17 -19.49
C GLU A 150 -2.70 -12.95 -19.50
N ILE A 151 -3.17 -12.52 -18.32
CA ILE A 151 -3.96 -11.29 -18.16
C ILE A 151 -3.19 -10.09 -18.70
N ALA A 152 -1.92 -9.93 -18.32
CA ALA A 152 -1.11 -8.80 -18.75
C ALA A 152 -0.89 -8.80 -20.28
N ASN A 153 -0.67 -9.97 -20.87
CA ASN A 153 -0.52 -10.10 -22.32
C ASN A 153 -1.82 -9.81 -23.08
N GLU A 154 -2.96 -10.23 -22.53
CA GLU A 154 -4.26 -9.93 -23.12
C GLU A 154 -4.56 -8.43 -23.09
N LEU A 155 -4.35 -7.78 -21.94
CA LEU A 155 -4.52 -6.34 -21.80
C LEU A 155 -3.52 -5.55 -22.67
N ASN A 156 -2.31 -6.06 -22.86
CA ASN A 156 -1.36 -5.45 -23.77
C ASN A 156 -1.88 -5.44 -25.22
N LYS A 157 -2.51 -6.53 -25.67
CA LYS A 157 -3.12 -6.57 -27.01
C LYS A 157 -4.24 -5.55 -27.15
N GLU A 158 -5.05 -5.39 -26.10
CA GLU A 158 -6.21 -4.50 -26.14
C GLU A 158 -5.86 -2.99 -26.01
N PHE A 159 -4.91 -2.65 -25.14
CA PHE A 159 -4.61 -1.26 -24.76
C PHE A 159 -3.34 -0.70 -25.42
N SER A 160 -2.50 -1.51 -26.06
CA SER A 160 -1.24 -1.06 -26.69
C SER A 160 -1.43 0.07 -27.70
N SER A 161 -2.52 0.07 -28.46
CA SER A 161 -2.82 1.09 -29.47
C SER A 161 -3.45 2.37 -28.90
N LYS A 162 -3.92 2.34 -27.64
CA LYS A 162 -4.65 3.47 -27.02
C LYS A 162 -3.71 4.50 -26.40
N PHE A 163 -2.47 4.13 -26.06
CA PHE A 163 -1.50 4.96 -25.34
C PHE A 163 -0.22 5.19 -26.15
N LEU A 164 0.64 6.11 -25.72
CA LEU A 164 1.96 6.31 -26.35
C LEU A 164 2.79 5.03 -26.31
N LYS A 165 2.78 4.37 -25.16
CA LYS A 165 3.46 3.09 -24.95
C LYS A 165 2.70 2.30 -23.91
N PHE A 166 2.53 1.01 -24.16
CA PHE A 166 2.06 0.05 -23.16
C PHE A 166 3.13 -1.04 -23.03
N LEU A 167 3.64 -1.22 -21.83
CA LEU A 167 4.70 -2.15 -21.51
C LEU A 167 4.18 -3.16 -20.49
N VAL A 168 4.41 -4.44 -20.75
CA VAL A 168 4.25 -5.48 -19.74
C VAL A 168 5.64 -5.82 -19.22
N THR A 169 5.79 -5.77 -17.91
CA THR A 169 7.05 -6.11 -17.23
C THR A 169 6.77 -7.09 -16.13
N THR A 170 7.73 -7.98 -15.86
CA THR A 170 7.65 -8.94 -14.76
C THR A 170 8.74 -8.60 -13.76
N HIS A 171 8.36 -8.31 -12.51
CA HIS A 171 9.31 -8.06 -11.44
C HIS A 171 9.95 -9.38 -10.98
N PRO A 172 11.29 -9.49 -10.99
CA PRO A 172 12.00 -10.69 -10.57
C PRO A 172 11.86 -10.93 -9.06
N LYS A 173 11.99 -12.18 -8.62
CA LYS A 173 11.82 -12.61 -7.23
C LYS A 173 12.70 -11.95 -6.17
#